data_AF-A0A0C3FWN7-F1
#
_entry.id   AF-A0A0C3FWN7-F1
#
_cell.length_a   1.000
_cell.length_b   1.000
_cell.length_c   1.000
_cell.angle_alpha   90.00
_cell.angle_beta   90.00
_cell.angle_gamma   90.00
#
_symmetry.space_group_name_H-M   'P 1'
#
loop_
_entity.id
_entity.type
_entity.pdbx_description
1 polymer ?
#
loop_
_entity_poly.entity_id
_entity_poly.type
_entity_poly.pdbx_seq_one_letter_code
_entity_poly.pdbx_strand_id
1 'polypeptide(L)'
;MNLYASLSEQKHKVTPYADDRVKWNADWERILETNTTNPLDAARAVVRVITADDEDEFQSELEDHRQIFRSLCVRQNVLTQCATECFAEKDFEEKWLHAEDTVRQDHILEGLGRAYFGNNRIFCEELTLANLQRDGGRGFLRLIDHFMIEDVNSYPSQPIYLPSSRWSLSPEPDSVLTIAEEEYAIGFYNVSRNTLLCEFSVSASHDGILKHHEGEFLYHTLQSFYGVPPKEQTRTLKRGNDHSTKTTKRMEDRVWGRATAKTLRKEYAAERKGHVIACENCRKVQEDLKTKHFMCCTVCKQKMDRKVFYCSRVCQKDDWKHRHKLICGKPLTVQNAEATAVPPPDTPYLAAHRGPAPTEKIGPAVGGFKRSPALSFQINNLDANSINNIDYIFINPAGCPKTVTIHHPLEKSIFREFRNKAFTTGDANAIAALGQFLAKEPGGPVQAVGSGMTREAWTNWIERERLQVLEQK
;
A
#
# COMPACT_ATOMS: atom_id res chain seq x y z
N MET A 1 1.81 -18.80 -6.62
CA MET A 1 1.33 -18.03 -7.80
C MET A 1 2.18 -18.18 -9.07
N ASN A 2 3.47 -18.56 -9.00
CA ASN A 2 4.40 -18.68 -10.15
C ASN A 2 3.95 -19.55 -11.34
N LEU A 3 3.08 -20.55 -11.13
CA LEU A 3 2.61 -21.44 -12.20
C LEU A 3 1.41 -20.87 -13.01
N TYR A 4 0.64 -19.92 -12.45
CA TYR A 4 -0.52 -19.33 -13.13
C TYR A 4 -0.10 -18.38 -14.27
N ALA A 5 0.98 -17.61 -14.12
CA ALA A 5 1.53 -16.85 -15.26
C ALA A 5 2.13 -17.79 -16.29
N SER A 6 2.92 -18.81 -15.89
CA SER A 6 3.54 -19.76 -16.84
C SER A 6 2.53 -20.41 -17.79
N LEU A 7 1.33 -20.77 -17.30
CA LEU A 7 0.29 -21.42 -18.11
C LEU A 7 -0.50 -20.44 -18.98
N SER A 8 -0.63 -19.19 -18.55
CA SER A 8 -1.22 -18.13 -19.38
C SER A 8 -0.26 -17.63 -20.45
N GLU A 9 1.01 -17.47 -20.09
CA GLU A 9 2.10 -17.21 -21.03
C GLU A 9 2.11 -18.31 -22.10
N GLN A 10 1.85 -19.58 -21.73
CA GLN A 10 1.65 -20.66 -22.71
C GLN A 10 0.40 -20.49 -23.57
N LYS A 11 -0.75 -20.09 -22.99
CA LYS A 11 -2.00 -19.86 -23.75
C LYS A 11 -1.84 -18.72 -24.77
N HIS A 12 -1.18 -17.64 -24.35
CA HIS A 12 -1.03 -16.42 -25.13
C HIS A 12 0.29 -16.34 -25.91
N LYS A 13 1.17 -17.34 -25.75
CA LYS A 13 2.53 -17.38 -26.32
C LYS A 13 3.35 -16.14 -25.96
N VAL A 14 3.33 -15.76 -24.68
CA VAL A 14 4.13 -14.65 -24.15
C VAL A 14 5.54 -15.14 -23.89
N THR A 15 6.53 -14.38 -24.35
CA THR A 15 7.95 -14.65 -24.10
C THR A 15 8.24 -14.57 -22.60
N PRO A 16 8.91 -15.54 -21.95
CA PRO A 16 9.23 -15.44 -20.52
C PRO A 16 10.02 -14.17 -20.18
N TYR A 17 9.69 -13.52 -19.06
CA TYR A 17 10.35 -12.27 -18.63
C TYR A 17 11.87 -12.40 -18.54
N ALA A 18 12.37 -13.54 -18.03
CA ALA A 18 13.79 -13.81 -17.85
C ALA A 18 14.56 -13.98 -19.18
N ASP A 19 13.87 -14.30 -20.28
CA ASP A 19 14.48 -14.52 -21.58
C ASP A 19 14.64 -13.19 -22.33
N ASP A 20 13.59 -12.37 -22.38
CA ASP A 20 13.58 -11.04 -23.00
C ASP A 20 12.44 -10.19 -22.43
N ARG A 21 12.78 -9.31 -21.47
CA ARG A 21 11.78 -8.45 -20.79
C ARG A 21 11.10 -7.44 -21.73
N VAL A 22 11.77 -7.00 -22.79
CA VAL A 22 11.23 -6.01 -23.74
C VAL A 22 10.18 -6.70 -24.61
N LYS A 23 10.51 -7.88 -25.13
CA LYS A 23 9.58 -8.70 -25.90
C LYS A 23 8.43 -9.22 -25.03
N TRP A 24 8.69 -9.65 -23.79
CA TRP A 24 7.65 -10.00 -22.82
C TRP A 24 6.64 -8.86 -22.65
N ASN A 25 7.12 -7.62 -22.51
CA ASN A 25 6.24 -6.47 -22.40
C ASN A 25 5.42 -6.21 -23.66
N ALA A 26 6.07 -6.25 -24.83
CA ALA A 26 5.40 -6.06 -26.11
C ALA A 26 4.32 -7.14 -26.36
N ASP A 27 4.57 -8.38 -25.94
CA ASP A 27 3.59 -9.46 -26.01
C ASP A 27 2.34 -9.15 -25.16
N TRP A 28 2.52 -8.63 -23.94
CA TRP A 28 1.40 -8.22 -23.08
C TRP A 28 0.63 -7.01 -23.62
N GLU A 29 1.32 -6.01 -24.16
CA GLU A 29 0.66 -4.83 -24.75
C GLU A 29 -0.16 -5.19 -25.98
N ARG A 30 0.35 -6.08 -26.84
CA ARG A 30 -0.39 -6.64 -27.97
C ARG A 30 -1.64 -7.43 -27.51
N ILE A 31 -1.55 -8.16 -26.41
CA ILE A 31 -2.71 -8.83 -25.82
C ILE A 31 -3.72 -7.79 -25.33
N LEU A 32 -3.28 -6.73 -24.64
CA LEU A 32 -4.14 -5.65 -24.16
C LEU A 32 -4.91 -4.97 -25.31
N GLU A 33 -4.21 -4.66 -26.41
CA GLU A 33 -4.78 -4.04 -27.61
C GLU A 33 -5.83 -4.91 -28.30
N THR A 34 -5.59 -6.22 -28.35
CA THR A 34 -6.49 -7.18 -29.02
C THR A 34 -7.56 -7.75 -28.10
N ASN A 35 -7.42 -7.58 -26.78
CA ASN A 35 -8.37 -8.10 -25.80
C ASN A 35 -9.63 -7.23 -25.77
N THR A 36 -10.64 -7.64 -26.52
CA THR A 36 -11.97 -7.02 -26.53
C THR A 36 -12.87 -7.46 -25.36
N THR A 37 -12.37 -8.33 -24.47
CA THR A 37 -13.15 -8.82 -23.34
C THR A 37 -13.47 -7.65 -22.40
N ASN A 38 -14.76 -7.45 -22.11
CA ASN A 38 -15.17 -6.55 -21.06
C ASN A 38 -14.74 -7.17 -19.72
N PRO A 39 -13.92 -6.47 -18.92
CA PRO A 39 -13.44 -7.02 -17.65
C PRO A 39 -14.59 -7.36 -16.66
N LEU A 40 -15.70 -6.63 -16.70
CA LEU A 40 -16.88 -6.91 -15.89
C LEU A 40 -17.61 -8.17 -16.34
N ASP A 41 -17.64 -8.47 -17.65
CA ASP A 41 -18.21 -9.75 -18.13
C ASP A 41 -17.37 -10.95 -17.67
N ALA A 42 -16.04 -10.79 -17.66
CA ALA A 42 -15.15 -11.79 -17.08
C ALA A 42 -15.41 -11.97 -15.58
N ALA A 43 -15.66 -10.87 -14.86
CA ALA A 43 -16.02 -10.89 -13.45
C ALA A 43 -17.32 -11.64 -13.18
N ARG A 44 -18.39 -11.27 -13.88
CA ARG A 44 -19.70 -11.91 -13.77
C ARG A 44 -19.60 -13.40 -14.10
N ALA A 45 -18.81 -13.77 -15.11
CA ALA A 45 -18.58 -15.18 -15.44
C ALA A 45 -17.93 -15.95 -14.29
N VAL A 46 -16.97 -15.35 -13.58
CA VAL A 46 -16.36 -15.96 -12.39
C VAL A 46 -17.39 -16.11 -11.26
N VAL A 47 -18.16 -15.06 -10.98
CA VAL A 47 -19.20 -15.07 -9.93
C VAL A 47 -20.26 -16.15 -10.19
N ARG A 48 -20.76 -16.26 -11.42
CA ARG A 48 -21.73 -17.31 -11.79
C ARG A 48 -21.20 -18.72 -11.50
N VAL A 49 -19.89 -18.95 -11.68
CA VAL A 49 -19.32 -20.27 -11.40
C VAL A 49 -19.16 -20.51 -9.91
N ILE A 50 -18.81 -19.47 -9.14
CA ILE A 50 -18.72 -19.53 -7.68
C ILE A 50 -20.10 -19.82 -7.07
N THR A 51 -21.14 -19.13 -7.52
CA THR A 51 -22.45 -19.17 -6.86
C THR A 51 -23.38 -20.27 -7.35
N ALA A 52 -23.08 -20.90 -8.50
CA ALA A 52 -23.89 -21.99 -9.04
C ALA A 52 -23.94 -23.23 -8.12
N ASP A 53 -22.90 -23.48 -7.32
CA ASP A 53 -22.72 -24.75 -6.62
C ASP A 53 -22.81 -24.64 -5.08
N ASP A 54 -22.49 -23.50 -4.44
CA ASP A 54 -22.39 -23.40 -2.97
C ASP A 54 -22.45 -21.96 -2.40
N GLU A 55 -23.40 -21.67 -1.52
CA GLU A 55 -23.49 -20.36 -0.82
C GLU A 55 -22.31 -20.13 0.14
N ASP A 56 -21.75 -21.21 0.72
CA ASP A 56 -20.58 -21.12 1.60
C ASP A 56 -19.33 -20.68 0.83
N GLU A 57 -19.25 -21.01 -0.46
CA GLU A 57 -18.14 -20.59 -1.33
C GLU A 57 -18.21 -19.09 -1.61
N PHE A 58 -19.40 -18.55 -1.87
CA PHE A 58 -19.59 -17.10 -2.01
C PHE A 58 -19.20 -16.34 -0.73
N GLN A 59 -19.45 -16.92 0.45
CA GLN A 59 -19.00 -16.33 1.72
C GLN A 59 -17.47 -16.32 1.86
N SER A 60 -16.79 -17.37 1.39
CA SER A 60 -15.32 -17.41 1.34
C SER A 60 -14.77 -16.32 0.41
N GLU A 61 -15.41 -16.11 -0.72
CA GLU A 61 -15.04 -15.09 -1.70
C GLU A 61 -15.22 -13.66 -1.16
N LEU A 62 -16.28 -13.41 -0.38
CA LEU A 62 -16.46 -12.15 0.34
C LEU A 62 -15.40 -11.94 1.46
N GLU A 63 -14.92 -13.01 2.10
CA GLU A 63 -13.78 -12.91 3.02
C GLU A 63 -12.50 -12.53 2.29
N ASP A 64 -12.27 -13.08 1.10
CA ASP A 64 -11.13 -12.74 0.26
C ASP A 64 -11.21 -11.29 -0.24
N HIS A 65 -12.37 -10.84 -0.73
CA HIS A 65 -12.61 -9.42 -1.05
C HIS A 65 -12.27 -8.49 0.10
N ARG A 66 -12.73 -8.81 1.31
CA ARG A 66 -12.41 -8.06 2.53
C ARG A 66 -10.90 -7.97 2.79
N GLN A 67 -10.15 -9.05 2.57
CA GLN A 67 -8.70 -9.04 2.76
C GLN A 67 -7.99 -8.24 1.66
N ILE A 68 -8.40 -8.36 0.40
CA ILE A 68 -7.80 -7.61 -0.71
C ILE A 68 -8.11 -6.12 -0.55
N PHE A 69 -9.32 -5.75 -0.13
CA PHE A 69 -9.70 -4.36 0.16
C PHE A 69 -8.84 -3.76 1.26
N ARG A 70 -8.68 -4.48 2.38
CA ARG A 70 -7.76 -4.10 3.46
C ARG A 70 -6.34 -3.92 2.91
N SER A 71 -5.89 -4.88 2.12
CA SER A 71 -4.55 -4.87 1.54
C SER A 71 -4.35 -3.62 0.70
N LEU A 72 -5.27 -3.28 -0.20
CA LEU A 72 -5.19 -2.07 -1.01
C LEU A 72 -5.04 -0.80 -0.18
N CYS A 73 -5.85 -0.62 0.88
CA CYS A 73 -5.74 0.54 1.77
C CYS A 73 -4.35 0.62 2.44
N VAL A 74 -3.83 -0.52 2.89
CA VAL A 74 -2.50 -0.61 3.49
C VAL A 74 -1.42 -0.25 2.48
N ARG A 75 -1.54 -0.78 1.26
CA ARG A 75 -0.57 -0.56 0.19
C ARG A 75 -0.53 0.90 -0.24
N GLN A 76 -1.68 1.58 -0.36
CA GLN A 76 -1.74 3.01 -0.67
C GLN A 76 -1.07 3.88 0.38
N ASN A 77 -1.28 3.58 1.67
CA ASN A 77 -0.59 4.29 2.74
C ASN A 77 0.94 4.13 2.63
N VAL A 78 1.42 2.93 2.34
CA VAL A 78 2.87 2.73 2.27
C VAL A 78 3.47 3.29 0.99
N LEU A 79 2.79 3.14 -0.16
CA LEU A 79 3.17 3.84 -1.39
C LEU A 79 3.30 5.34 -1.13
N THR A 80 2.35 5.93 -0.40
CA THR A 80 2.39 7.35 -0.01
C THR A 80 3.62 7.68 0.83
N GLN A 81 3.95 6.85 1.82
CA GLN A 81 5.16 7.03 2.63
C GLN A 81 6.42 7.01 1.77
N CYS A 82 6.58 5.98 0.94
CA CYS A 82 7.77 5.81 0.09
C CYS A 82 7.87 6.89 -0.99
N ALA A 83 6.77 7.21 -1.67
CA ALA A 83 6.72 8.27 -2.68
C ALA A 83 7.05 9.62 -2.04
N THR A 84 6.46 9.92 -0.88
CA THR A 84 6.75 11.15 -0.12
C THR A 84 8.24 11.27 0.21
N GLU A 85 8.85 10.21 0.73
CA GLU A 85 10.29 10.19 1.01
C GLU A 85 11.10 10.40 -0.28
N CYS A 86 10.78 9.70 -1.35
CA CYS A 86 11.51 9.81 -2.62
C CYS A 86 11.37 11.21 -3.24
N PHE A 87 10.18 11.80 -3.20
CA PHE A 87 9.90 13.13 -3.76
C PHE A 87 10.57 14.22 -2.90
N ALA A 88 10.44 14.15 -1.58
CA ALA A 88 10.93 15.18 -0.68
C ALA A 88 12.45 15.11 -0.44
N GLU A 89 13.02 13.90 -0.30
CA GLU A 89 14.41 13.74 0.13
C GLU A 89 15.36 13.45 -1.03
N LYS A 90 14.89 12.71 -2.03
CA LYS A 90 15.74 12.15 -3.08
C LYS A 90 15.56 12.85 -4.42
N ASP A 91 14.72 13.88 -4.46
CA ASP A 91 14.41 14.67 -5.66
C ASP A 91 14.01 13.76 -6.83
N PHE A 92 13.20 12.74 -6.53
CA PHE A 92 12.86 11.70 -7.49
C PHE A 92 12.17 12.29 -8.73
N GLU A 93 11.22 13.20 -8.55
CA GLU A 93 10.43 13.76 -9.65
C GLU A 93 11.34 14.44 -10.68
N GLU A 94 12.25 15.31 -10.23
CA GLU A 94 13.16 16.02 -11.12
C GLU A 94 14.11 15.04 -11.82
N LYS A 95 14.72 14.11 -11.08
CA LYS A 95 15.61 13.10 -11.65
C LYS A 95 14.90 12.17 -12.64
N TRP A 96 13.65 11.82 -12.36
CA TRP A 96 12.83 10.98 -13.22
C TRP A 96 12.51 11.67 -14.54
N LEU A 97 12.14 12.96 -14.49
CA LEU A 97 11.84 13.77 -15.68
C LEU A 97 13.09 14.05 -16.52
N HIS A 98 14.25 14.20 -15.89
CA HIS A 98 15.54 14.40 -16.56
C HIS A 98 16.18 13.12 -17.11
N ALA A 99 15.73 11.95 -16.67
CA ALA A 99 16.21 10.68 -17.22
C ALA A 99 15.89 10.56 -18.72
N GLU A 100 16.66 9.77 -19.45
CA GLU A 100 16.32 9.43 -20.84
C GLU A 100 15.11 8.47 -20.88
N ASP A 101 14.39 8.46 -22.00
CA ASP A 101 13.24 7.54 -22.19
C ASP A 101 13.62 6.07 -22.00
N THR A 102 14.80 5.68 -22.49
CA THR A 102 15.37 4.33 -22.36
C THR A 102 15.63 3.96 -20.90
N VAL A 103 16.16 4.90 -20.11
CA VAL A 103 16.42 4.70 -18.68
C VAL A 103 15.10 4.52 -17.92
N ARG A 104 14.11 5.39 -18.17
CA ARG A 104 12.77 5.23 -17.58
C ARG A 104 12.13 3.90 -17.96
N GLN A 105 12.21 3.53 -19.25
CA GLN A 105 11.69 2.27 -19.75
C GLN A 105 12.29 1.08 -19.01
N ASP A 106 13.60 1.05 -18.82
CA ASP A 106 14.28 -0.04 -18.12
C ASP A 106 13.82 -0.18 -16.67
N HIS A 107 13.63 0.93 -15.95
CA HIS A 107 13.10 0.91 -14.59
C HIS A 107 11.60 0.55 -14.51
N ILE A 108 10.81 0.96 -15.51
CA ILE A 108 9.41 0.54 -15.64
C ILE A 108 9.34 -0.97 -15.87
N LEU A 109 10.10 -1.51 -16.83
CA LEU A 109 10.12 -2.93 -17.15
C LEU A 109 10.61 -3.76 -15.96
N GLU A 110 11.64 -3.29 -15.25
CA GLU A 110 12.09 -3.94 -14.02
C GLU A 110 11.01 -3.93 -12.94
N GLY A 111 10.31 -2.80 -12.76
CA GLY A 111 9.18 -2.72 -11.84
C GLY A 111 8.08 -3.70 -12.21
N LEU A 112 7.72 -3.77 -13.49
CA LEU A 112 6.73 -4.70 -14.02
C LEU A 112 7.13 -6.17 -13.83
N GLY A 113 8.41 -6.49 -14.05
CA GLY A 113 8.95 -7.83 -13.89
C GLY A 113 8.96 -8.31 -12.44
N ARG A 114 9.38 -7.44 -11.51
CA ARG A 114 9.35 -7.74 -10.08
C ARG A 114 7.92 -7.85 -9.55
N ALA A 115 7.01 -7.11 -10.16
CA ALA A 115 5.64 -7.02 -9.70
C ALA A 115 4.79 -8.27 -9.97
N TYR A 116 5.24 -9.14 -10.88
CA TYR A 116 4.59 -10.41 -11.22
C TYR A 116 3.05 -10.35 -11.26
N PHE A 117 2.49 -9.87 -12.38
CA PHE A 117 1.06 -9.57 -12.46
C PHE A 117 0.15 -10.76 -12.77
N GLY A 118 0.71 -11.96 -12.98
CA GLY A 118 -0.05 -13.05 -13.59
C GLY A 118 -0.86 -12.57 -14.80
N ASN A 119 -2.12 -12.96 -14.84
CA ASN A 119 -3.04 -12.61 -15.95
C ASN A 119 -3.75 -11.29 -15.75
N ASN A 120 -3.65 -10.70 -14.57
CA ASN A 120 -4.42 -9.52 -14.22
C ASN A 120 -3.95 -8.26 -14.97
N ARG A 121 -2.74 -8.32 -15.54
CA ARG A 121 -2.21 -7.28 -16.43
C ARG A 121 -3.13 -7.01 -17.62
N ILE A 122 -3.86 -8.01 -18.14
CA ILE A 122 -4.78 -7.84 -19.29
C ILE A 122 -5.96 -6.90 -19.00
N PHE A 123 -6.14 -6.51 -17.74
CA PHE A 123 -7.19 -5.59 -17.29
C PHE A 123 -6.65 -4.21 -16.88
N CYS A 124 -5.35 -3.97 -17.06
CA CYS A 124 -4.65 -2.76 -16.61
C CYS A 124 -4.01 -2.04 -17.82
N GLU A 125 -4.85 -1.36 -18.60
CA GLU A 125 -4.41 -0.58 -19.76
C GLU A 125 -3.47 0.58 -19.38
N GLU A 126 -3.47 0.97 -18.11
CA GLU A 126 -2.63 2.04 -17.57
C GLU A 126 -1.17 1.61 -17.41
N LEU A 127 -0.89 0.30 -17.44
CA LEU A 127 0.45 -0.29 -17.27
C LEU A 127 1.15 -0.58 -18.62
N THR A 128 0.90 0.25 -19.64
CA THR A 128 1.65 0.21 -20.90
C THR A 128 2.79 1.22 -20.87
N LEU A 129 3.89 0.94 -21.57
CA LEU A 129 5.01 1.87 -21.69
C LEU A 129 4.56 3.21 -22.28
N ALA A 130 3.65 3.18 -23.26
CA ALA A 130 3.08 4.39 -23.86
C ALA A 130 2.37 5.28 -22.82
N ASN A 131 1.57 4.69 -21.93
CA ASN A 131 0.87 5.45 -20.89
C ASN A 131 1.81 5.95 -19.79
N LEU A 132 2.76 5.12 -19.37
CA LEU A 132 3.69 5.45 -18.28
C LEU A 132 4.76 6.47 -18.70
N GLN A 133 5.21 6.42 -19.96
CA GLN A 133 6.16 7.39 -20.51
C GLN A 133 5.50 8.67 -21.06
N ARG A 134 4.18 8.74 -21.07
CA ARG A 134 3.45 9.90 -21.63
C ARG A 134 3.95 11.22 -21.04
N ASP A 135 4.09 12.22 -21.91
CA ASP A 135 4.56 13.58 -21.58
C ASP A 135 5.94 13.60 -20.91
N GLY A 136 6.88 12.79 -21.41
CA GLY A 136 8.25 12.73 -20.88
C GLY A 136 8.35 12.06 -19.51
N GLY A 137 7.61 10.98 -19.28
CA GLY A 137 7.60 10.23 -18.03
C GLY A 137 6.61 10.71 -16.98
N ARG A 138 5.85 11.79 -17.23
CA ARG A 138 4.81 12.29 -16.31
C ARG A 138 3.63 11.32 -16.16
N GLY A 139 3.42 10.41 -17.10
CA GLY A 139 2.45 9.33 -16.99
C GLY A 139 2.62 8.51 -15.70
N PHE A 140 3.84 8.07 -15.42
CA PHE A 140 4.20 7.34 -14.21
C PHE A 140 4.00 8.18 -12.94
N LEU A 141 4.44 9.44 -12.93
CA LEU A 141 4.29 10.33 -11.76
C LEU A 141 2.82 10.58 -11.41
N ARG A 142 1.97 10.83 -12.41
CA ARG A 142 0.52 10.98 -12.19
C ARG A 142 -0.11 9.73 -11.62
N LEU A 143 0.37 8.55 -12.01
CA LEU A 143 -0.12 7.29 -11.48
C LEU A 143 0.25 7.11 -10.00
N ILE A 144 1.47 7.49 -9.60
CA ILE A 144 1.86 7.53 -8.19
C ILE A 144 0.98 8.52 -7.42
N ASP A 145 0.92 9.77 -7.88
CA ASP A 145 0.19 10.86 -7.24
C ASP A 145 -1.29 10.51 -7.02
N HIS A 146 -1.93 9.87 -8.02
CA HIS A 146 -3.32 9.41 -7.92
C HIS A 146 -3.58 8.49 -6.72
N PHE A 147 -2.63 7.62 -6.37
CA PHE A 147 -2.77 6.67 -5.27
C PHE A 147 -2.21 7.17 -3.94
N MET A 148 -1.63 8.37 -3.91
CA MET A 148 -1.18 8.98 -2.67
C MET A 148 -2.38 9.42 -1.82
N ILE A 149 -2.33 9.11 -0.52
CA ILE A 149 -3.35 9.51 0.44
C ILE A 149 -2.98 10.84 1.11
N GLU A 150 -3.97 11.61 1.54
CA GLU A 150 -3.73 12.91 2.19
C GLU A 150 -3.01 12.77 3.53
N ASP A 151 -3.39 11.78 4.35
CA ASP A 151 -2.77 11.52 5.65
C ASP A 151 -1.92 10.25 5.63
N VAL A 152 -0.62 10.44 5.43
CA VAL A 152 0.40 9.39 5.49
C VAL A 152 0.44 8.64 6.83
N ASN A 153 -0.15 9.20 7.91
CA ASN A 153 -0.16 8.62 9.25
C ASN A 153 -1.36 7.74 9.56
N SER A 154 -2.32 7.65 8.64
CA SER A 154 -3.49 6.79 8.77
C SER A 154 -3.69 5.95 7.51
N TYR A 155 -4.36 4.82 7.68
CA TYR A 155 -4.86 4.09 6.53
C TYR A 155 -6.13 4.76 6.04
N PRO A 156 -6.31 4.86 4.72
CA PRO A 156 -7.58 5.32 4.20
C PRO A 156 -8.65 4.29 4.60
N SER A 157 -9.81 4.75 5.04
CA SER A 157 -10.95 3.89 5.37
C SER A 157 -11.62 3.32 4.13
N GLN A 158 -11.37 3.94 2.97
CA GLN A 158 -11.78 3.54 1.64
C GLN A 158 -10.59 3.69 0.70
N PRO A 159 -10.26 2.68 -0.11
CA PRO A 159 -9.14 2.79 -1.02
C PRO A 159 -9.44 3.79 -2.13
N ILE A 160 -8.39 4.39 -2.66
CA ILE A 160 -8.47 5.22 -3.87
C ILE A 160 -8.56 4.29 -5.08
N TYR A 161 -9.52 4.52 -5.97
CA TYR A 161 -9.63 3.77 -7.22
C TYR A 161 -9.21 4.64 -8.39
N LEU A 162 -8.43 4.08 -9.31
CA LEU A 162 -8.14 4.68 -10.61
C LEU A 162 -9.31 4.39 -11.55
N PRO A 163 -10.02 5.41 -12.07
CA PRO A 163 -11.04 5.21 -13.08
C PRO A 163 -10.47 4.52 -14.32
N SER A 164 -11.28 3.73 -15.02
CA SER A 164 -10.92 3.24 -16.35
C SER A 164 -12.13 3.29 -17.25
N SER A 165 -11.92 3.76 -18.47
CA SER A 165 -12.94 3.83 -19.50
C SER A 165 -13.52 2.46 -19.84
N ARG A 166 -12.69 1.40 -19.82
CA ARG A 166 -13.16 0.03 -20.08
C ARG A 166 -14.16 -0.46 -19.04
N TRP A 167 -14.03 0.03 -17.81
CA TRP A 167 -14.88 -0.31 -16.67
C TRP A 167 -16.06 0.64 -16.49
N SER A 168 -15.94 1.86 -17.04
CA SER A 168 -16.96 2.91 -16.93
C SER A 168 -18.08 2.75 -17.96
N LEU A 169 -17.88 1.89 -18.97
CA LEU A 169 -18.99 1.38 -19.76
C LEU A 169 -19.86 0.58 -18.79
N SER A 170 -20.96 1.17 -18.33
CA SER A 170 -21.94 0.50 -17.48
C SER A 170 -22.76 -0.44 -18.37
N PRO A 171 -22.43 -1.74 -18.49
CA PRO A 171 -23.39 -2.65 -19.10
C PRO A 171 -24.65 -2.63 -18.24
N GLU A 172 -25.78 -2.93 -18.86
CA GLU A 172 -26.98 -3.27 -18.11
C GLU A 172 -26.65 -4.34 -17.06
N PRO A 173 -27.26 -4.27 -15.87
CA PRO A 173 -27.12 -5.31 -14.85
C PRO A 173 -27.39 -6.68 -15.46
N ASP A 174 -26.58 -7.67 -15.08
CA ASP A 174 -26.79 -9.03 -15.54
C ASP A 174 -28.05 -9.62 -14.91
N SER A 175 -29.10 -9.83 -15.71
CA SER A 175 -30.38 -10.37 -15.23
C SER A 175 -30.29 -11.75 -14.56
N VAL A 176 -29.17 -12.46 -14.73
CA VAL A 176 -28.93 -13.77 -14.10
C VAL A 176 -28.39 -13.62 -12.68
N LEU A 177 -27.66 -12.54 -12.38
CA LEU A 177 -27.05 -12.33 -11.08
C LEU A 177 -28.02 -11.62 -10.13
N THR A 178 -27.96 -12.00 -8.86
CA THR A 178 -28.54 -11.23 -7.77
C THR A 178 -27.79 -9.90 -7.60
N ILE A 179 -28.42 -8.94 -6.94
CA ILE A 179 -27.81 -7.63 -6.65
C ILE A 179 -26.49 -7.81 -5.87
N ALA A 180 -26.45 -8.73 -4.89
CA ALA A 180 -25.26 -8.95 -4.08
C ALA A 180 -24.09 -9.57 -4.88
N GLU A 181 -24.39 -10.45 -5.83
CA GLU A 181 -23.41 -11.04 -6.75
C GLU A 181 -22.86 -10.02 -7.74
N GLU A 182 -23.73 -9.15 -8.25
CA GLU A 182 -23.34 -8.05 -9.15
C GLU A 182 -22.44 -7.04 -8.41
N GLU A 183 -22.82 -6.63 -7.19
CA GLU A 183 -22.00 -5.79 -6.33
C GLU A 183 -20.63 -6.43 -6.04
N TYR A 184 -20.60 -7.74 -5.79
CA TYR A 184 -19.36 -8.48 -5.57
C TYR A 184 -18.48 -8.50 -6.82
N ALA A 185 -19.05 -8.80 -7.99
CA ALA A 185 -18.31 -8.83 -9.26
C ALA A 185 -17.59 -7.50 -9.52
N ILE A 186 -18.31 -6.38 -9.34
CA ILE A 186 -17.78 -5.03 -9.51
C ILE A 186 -16.73 -4.71 -8.44
N GLY A 187 -17.06 -4.95 -7.16
CA GLY A 187 -16.19 -4.64 -6.03
C GLY A 187 -14.87 -5.41 -6.06
N PHE A 188 -14.95 -6.73 -6.22
CA PHE A 188 -13.79 -7.62 -6.23
C PHE A 188 -12.79 -7.24 -7.33
N TYR A 189 -13.27 -6.96 -8.54
CA TYR A 189 -12.38 -6.62 -9.64
C TYR A 189 -11.80 -5.21 -9.53
N ASN A 190 -12.59 -4.22 -9.11
CA ASN A 190 -12.08 -2.88 -8.86
C ASN A 190 -10.96 -2.90 -7.82
N VAL A 191 -11.18 -3.63 -6.72
CA VAL A 191 -10.19 -3.81 -5.66
C VAL A 191 -8.99 -4.61 -6.15
N SER A 192 -9.19 -5.68 -6.91
CA SER A 192 -8.08 -6.51 -7.43
C SER A 192 -7.20 -5.75 -8.44
N ARG A 193 -7.82 -5.03 -9.39
CA ARG A 193 -7.10 -4.18 -10.35
C ARG A 193 -6.31 -3.09 -9.63
N ASN A 194 -6.92 -2.38 -8.69
CA ASN A 194 -6.21 -1.31 -7.99
C ASN A 194 -5.17 -1.86 -7.01
N THR A 195 -5.38 -3.05 -6.46
CA THR A 195 -4.34 -3.77 -5.70
C THR A 195 -3.13 -4.03 -6.57
N LEU A 196 -3.31 -4.46 -7.83
CA LEU A 196 -2.23 -4.67 -8.79
C LEU A 196 -1.47 -3.36 -9.10
N LEU A 197 -2.21 -2.26 -9.29
CA LEU A 197 -1.62 -0.95 -9.58
C LEU A 197 -0.82 -0.40 -8.40
N CYS A 198 -1.38 -0.53 -7.18
CA CYS A 198 -0.78 -0.04 -5.95
C CYS A 198 0.20 -1.01 -5.30
N GLU A 199 0.47 -2.15 -5.92
CA GLU A 199 0.99 -3.29 -5.19
C GLU A 199 2.25 -2.89 -4.37
N PHE A 200 2.19 -3.18 -3.05
CA PHE A 200 2.95 -2.78 -1.83
C PHE A 200 3.38 -3.91 -0.84
N SER A 201 4.64 -4.26 -0.58
CA SER A 201 5.10 -5.26 0.39
C SER A 201 6.12 -4.64 1.38
N VAL A 202 5.65 -4.33 2.59
CA VAL A 202 6.49 -3.86 3.71
C VAL A 202 7.37 -5.01 4.19
N SER A 203 8.67 -4.96 3.88
CA SER A 203 9.67 -5.57 4.75
C SER A 203 10.01 -4.56 5.85
N ALA A 204 9.44 -4.71 7.04
CA ALA A 204 9.95 -4.02 8.21
C ALA A 204 11.24 -4.75 8.65
N SER A 205 12.36 -4.40 8.04
CA SER A 205 13.67 -4.72 8.61
C SER A 205 14.09 -3.59 9.52
N HIS A 206 13.84 -3.76 10.81
CA HIS A 206 14.83 -3.40 11.83
C HIS A 206 15.01 -4.46 12.94
N ASP A 207 14.19 -5.52 13.07
CA ASP A 207 14.45 -6.55 14.12
C ASP A 207 13.79 -7.94 13.90
N GLY A 208 13.81 -8.46 12.67
CA GLY A 208 13.56 -9.90 12.45
C GLY A 208 12.09 -10.37 12.48
N ILE A 209 11.11 -9.49 12.32
CA ILE A 209 9.69 -9.84 12.37
C ILE A 209 8.99 -9.36 11.09
N LEU A 210 8.37 -10.33 10.40
CA LEU A 210 7.52 -10.25 9.20
C LEU A 210 8.23 -10.23 7.84
N LYS A 211 8.04 -11.35 7.14
CA LYS A 211 8.50 -11.68 5.80
C LYS A 211 7.25 -11.92 4.94
N HIS A 212 6.87 -10.97 4.09
CA HIS A 212 5.74 -11.12 3.15
C HIS A 212 6.12 -10.65 1.75
N HIS A 213 5.59 -11.36 0.75
CA HIS A 213 5.98 -11.32 -0.66
C HIS A 213 4.87 -10.85 -1.58
N GLU A 214 5.35 -10.48 -2.77
CA GLU A 214 4.69 -10.18 -4.04
C GLU A 214 4.38 -8.67 -4.23
N GLY A 215 5.16 -8.06 -5.13
CA GLY A 215 4.60 -7.77 -6.45
C GLY A 215 4.40 -6.30 -6.82
N GLU A 216 5.31 -5.37 -6.52
CA GLU A 216 4.98 -3.95 -6.54
C GLU A 216 5.36 -3.17 -7.79
N PHE A 217 4.44 -2.79 -8.67
CA PHE A 217 4.85 -2.04 -9.86
C PHE A 217 5.51 -0.69 -9.52
N LEU A 218 4.74 0.20 -8.88
CA LEU A 218 5.14 1.60 -8.67
C LEU A 218 6.39 1.69 -7.78
N TYR A 219 6.39 0.93 -6.70
CA TYR A 219 7.53 0.90 -5.78
C TYR A 219 8.73 0.17 -6.34
N HIS A 220 8.59 -0.95 -7.07
CA HIS A 220 9.76 -1.59 -7.66
C HIS A 220 10.38 -0.75 -8.76
N THR A 221 9.59 0.05 -9.48
CA THR A 221 10.16 1.07 -10.38
C THR A 221 10.95 2.12 -9.60
N LEU A 222 10.42 2.63 -8.48
CA LEU A 222 11.16 3.55 -7.58
C LEU A 222 12.46 2.90 -7.04
N GLN A 223 12.39 1.69 -6.51
CA GLN A 223 13.53 0.94 -6.00
C GLN A 223 14.59 0.68 -7.08
N SER A 224 14.14 0.24 -8.25
CA SER A 224 15.00 0.00 -9.41
C SER A 224 15.74 1.27 -9.81
N PHE A 225 15.04 2.42 -9.83
CA PHE A 225 15.63 3.72 -10.13
C PHE A 225 16.77 4.08 -9.17
N TYR A 226 16.67 3.69 -7.90
CA TYR A 226 17.73 3.87 -6.89
C TYR A 226 18.72 2.70 -6.79
N GLY A 227 18.71 1.77 -7.75
CA GLY A 227 19.65 0.65 -7.78
C GLY A 227 19.45 -0.39 -6.67
N VAL A 228 18.27 -0.42 -6.03
CA VAL A 228 17.96 -1.43 -5.00
C VAL A 228 17.69 -2.77 -5.70
N PRO A 229 18.48 -3.82 -5.43
CA PRO A 229 18.33 -5.11 -6.09
C PRO A 229 17.03 -5.80 -5.66
N PRO A 230 16.49 -6.72 -6.48
CA PRO A 230 15.38 -7.58 -6.06
C PRO A 230 15.78 -8.37 -4.81
N LYS A 231 14.93 -8.38 -3.77
CA LYS A 231 15.14 -9.24 -2.60
C LYS A 231 14.72 -10.68 -2.91
N GLU A 232 15.44 -11.67 -2.37
CA GLU A 232 15.08 -13.09 -2.49
C GLU A 232 13.67 -13.39 -1.93
N GLN A 233 12.99 -14.37 -2.53
CA GLN A 233 11.65 -14.81 -2.16
C GLN A 233 11.60 -15.47 -0.76
N THR A 234 10.58 -15.15 0.04
CA THR A 234 10.28 -15.72 1.36
C THR A 234 8.73 -15.88 1.53
N ARG A 235 8.16 -16.05 2.73
CA ARG A 235 6.86 -16.75 2.97
C ARG A 235 5.57 -15.89 2.89
N THR A 236 4.41 -16.52 2.67
CA THR A 236 3.06 -15.90 2.53
C THR A 236 2.22 -15.94 3.84
N LEU A 237 1.18 -15.10 4.00
CA LEU A 237 0.23 -15.15 5.14
C LEU A 237 -0.84 -16.25 5.00
N LYS A 238 -1.26 -16.84 6.12
CA LYS A 238 -2.38 -17.80 6.15
C LYS A 238 -3.73 -17.12 6.01
N ARG A 239 -4.49 -17.52 4.99
CA ARG A 239 -5.92 -17.26 4.90
C ARG A 239 -6.70 -18.22 5.80
N GLY A 240 -7.73 -17.71 6.49
CA GLY A 240 -8.46 -18.43 7.55
C GLY A 240 -9.19 -19.68 7.07
N ASN A 241 -9.65 -19.69 5.82
CA ASN A 241 -10.45 -20.74 5.21
C ASN A 241 -9.91 -21.17 3.85
N ASP A 242 -8.61 -21.43 3.79
CA ASP A 242 -7.93 -21.88 2.57
C ASP A 242 -8.18 -23.36 2.26
N HIS A 243 -9.45 -23.78 2.26
CA HIS A 243 -9.87 -25.10 1.83
C HIS A 243 -10.38 -24.99 0.40
N SER A 244 -9.58 -25.47 -0.56
CA SER A 244 -10.05 -25.77 -1.91
C SER A 244 -11.33 -26.62 -1.82
N THR A 245 -12.47 -26.01 -2.13
CA THR A 245 -13.80 -26.63 -2.05
C THR A 245 -13.91 -27.69 -3.14
N LYS A 246 -14.98 -28.50 -3.11
CA LYS A 246 -15.23 -29.44 -4.22
C LYS A 246 -15.47 -28.69 -5.54
N THR A 247 -16.12 -27.54 -5.48
CA THR A 247 -16.42 -26.66 -6.61
C THR A 247 -15.15 -26.05 -7.18
N THR A 248 -14.30 -25.43 -6.37
CA THR A 248 -13.01 -24.89 -6.84
C THR A 248 -12.20 -25.97 -7.54
N LYS A 249 -12.19 -27.21 -7.02
CA LYS A 249 -11.53 -28.34 -7.69
C LYS A 249 -12.15 -28.68 -9.04
N ARG A 250 -13.47 -28.70 -9.15
CA ARG A 250 -14.16 -28.96 -10.43
C ARG A 250 -13.89 -27.85 -11.44
N MET A 251 -13.95 -26.59 -11.01
CA MET A 251 -13.63 -25.43 -11.82
C MET A 251 -12.19 -25.53 -12.33
N GLU A 252 -11.22 -25.72 -11.43
CA GLU A 252 -9.82 -25.87 -11.82
C GLU A 252 -9.61 -27.05 -12.79
N ASP A 253 -10.26 -28.20 -12.54
CA ASP A 253 -10.18 -29.36 -13.45
C ASP A 253 -10.78 -29.05 -14.82
N ARG A 254 -11.85 -28.24 -14.89
CA ARG A 254 -12.51 -27.82 -16.15
C ARG A 254 -11.71 -26.77 -16.91
N VAL A 255 -11.15 -25.79 -16.19
CA VAL A 255 -10.42 -24.66 -16.77
C VAL A 255 -9.01 -25.08 -17.20
N TRP A 256 -8.32 -25.85 -16.37
CA TRP A 256 -6.90 -26.17 -16.56
C TRP A 256 -6.62 -27.63 -16.96
N GLY A 257 -7.63 -28.49 -16.88
CA GLY A 257 -7.46 -29.94 -16.98
C GLY A 257 -7.00 -30.55 -15.66
N ARG A 258 -7.45 -31.79 -15.40
CA ARG A 258 -7.21 -32.49 -14.13
C ARG A 258 -5.72 -32.64 -13.76
N ALA A 259 -4.85 -32.85 -14.74
CA ALA A 259 -3.41 -33.03 -14.48
C ALA A 259 -2.77 -31.73 -13.96
N THR A 260 -2.97 -30.64 -14.68
CA THR A 260 -2.49 -29.30 -14.32
C THR A 260 -3.06 -28.84 -12.99
N ALA A 261 -4.38 -28.96 -12.82
CA ALA A 261 -5.08 -28.60 -11.59
C ALA A 261 -4.54 -29.38 -10.37
N LYS A 262 -4.21 -30.67 -10.54
CA LYS A 262 -3.58 -31.47 -9.47
C LYS A 262 -2.19 -30.94 -9.09
N THR A 263 -1.39 -30.50 -10.06
CA THR A 263 -0.08 -29.88 -9.80
C THR A 263 -0.23 -28.57 -9.04
N LEU A 264 -1.11 -27.67 -9.53
CA LEU A 264 -1.42 -26.40 -8.87
C LEU A 264 -1.85 -26.58 -7.41
N ARG A 265 -2.76 -27.52 -7.14
CA ARG A 265 -3.19 -27.83 -5.76
C ARG A 265 -2.05 -28.30 -4.86
N LYS A 266 -1.10 -29.07 -5.39
CA LYS A 266 0.05 -29.53 -4.60
C LYS A 266 0.98 -28.37 -4.27
N GLU A 267 1.21 -27.47 -5.21
CA GLU A 267 1.99 -26.26 -5.01
C GLU A 267 1.32 -25.34 -3.99
N TYR A 268 0.02 -25.06 -4.14
CA TYR A 268 -0.74 -24.33 -3.13
C TYR A 268 -0.72 -25.02 -1.77
N ALA A 269 -0.81 -26.35 -1.71
CA ALA A 269 -0.66 -27.08 -0.45
C ALA A 269 0.74 -26.92 0.16
N ALA A 270 1.79 -26.81 -0.65
CA ALA A 270 3.15 -26.56 -0.19
C ALA A 270 3.32 -25.10 0.27
N GLU A 271 2.85 -24.12 -0.51
CA GLU A 271 2.83 -22.69 -0.16
C GLU A 271 2.09 -22.47 1.18
N ARG A 272 0.95 -23.15 1.36
CA ARG A 272 0.15 -23.13 2.61
C ARG A 272 0.87 -23.65 3.85
N LYS A 273 1.98 -24.38 3.73
CA LYS A 273 2.79 -24.77 4.89
C LYS A 273 3.62 -23.60 5.43
N GLY A 274 3.93 -22.60 4.60
CA GLY A 274 4.62 -21.38 5.00
C GLY A 274 3.69 -20.30 5.55
N HIS A 275 2.38 -20.52 5.48
CA HIS A 275 1.35 -19.57 5.84
C HIS A 275 1.32 -19.24 7.35
N VAL A 276 1.50 -17.97 7.67
CA VAL A 276 1.53 -17.45 9.04
C VAL A 276 0.18 -16.90 9.49
N ILE A 277 -0.26 -17.20 10.72
CA ILE A 277 -1.49 -16.64 11.31
C ILE A 277 -1.19 -15.27 11.91
N ALA A 278 -2.04 -14.28 11.61
CA ALA A 278 -1.95 -12.93 12.13
C ALA A 278 -3.18 -12.55 12.98
N CYS A 279 -2.99 -11.68 13.97
CA CYS A 279 -4.08 -11.11 14.77
C CYS A 279 -4.98 -10.22 13.91
N GLU A 280 -6.30 -10.38 13.98
CA GLU A 280 -7.24 -9.58 13.21
C GLU A 280 -7.24 -8.09 13.61
N ASN A 281 -6.90 -7.79 14.87
CA ASN A 281 -6.82 -6.41 15.38
C ASN A 281 -5.44 -5.78 15.14
N CYS A 282 -4.38 -6.38 15.70
CA CYS A 282 -3.05 -5.77 15.74
C CYS A 282 -2.04 -6.38 14.77
N ARG A 283 -2.44 -7.35 13.94
CA ARG A 283 -1.61 -8.06 12.93
C ARG A 283 -0.38 -8.79 13.42
N LYS A 284 -0.05 -8.73 14.70
CA LYS A 284 0.98 -9.56 15.33
C LYS A 284 0.84 -11.01 14.86
N VAL A 285 1.94 -11.60 14.41
CA VAL A 285 1.95 -12.97 13.88
C VAL A 285 2.29 -14.00 14.95
N GLN A 286 2.14 -15.28 14.63
CA GLN A 286 2.34 -16.38 15.58
C GLN A 286 3.74 -16.41 16.17
N GLU A 287 4.75 -16.10 15.37
CA GLU A 287 6.16 -16.07 15.74
C GLU A 287 6.45 -15.02 16.83
N ASP A 288 5.67 -13.94 16.87
CA ASP A 288 5.83 -12.84 17.83
C ASP A 288 5.17 -13.11 19.19
N LEU A 289 4.42 -14.21 19.30
CA LEU A 289 3.69 -14.54 20.51
C LEU A 289 4.54 -15.38 21.45
N LYS A 290 4.71 -14.89 22.68
CA LYS A 290 5.22 -15.71 23.79
C LYS A 290 4.29 -16.89 24.10
N THR A 291 2.99 -16.73 23.82
CA THR A 291 1.96 -17.77 23.97
C THR A 291 1.81 -18.59 22.69
N LYS A 292 1.71 -19.91 22.80
CA LYS A 292 1.75 -20.81 21.62
C LYS A 292 0.56 -20.72 20.65
N HIS A 293 -0.57 -20.12 21.05
CA HIS A 293 -1.81 -20.21 20.27
C HIS A 293 -2.59 -18.89 20.19
N PHE A 294 -3.06 -18.56 18.98
CA PHE A 294 -4.10 -17.56 18.78
C PHE A 294 -5.44 -18.05 19.34
N MET A 295 -6.21 -17.12 19.88
CA MET A 295 -7.63 -17.36 20.15
C MET A 295 -8.42 -17.21 18.86
N CYS A 296 -9.55 -17.91 18.75
CA CYS A 296 -10.48 -17.76 17.63
C CYS A 296 -11.87 -17.35 18.13
N CYS A 297 -12.59 -16.52 17.37
CA CYS A 297 -13.98 -16.23 17.67
C CYS A 297 -14.85 -17.49 17.52
N THR A 298 -15.35 -18.02 18.64
CA THR A 298 -16.16 -19.25 18.66
C THR A 298 -17.46 -19.11 17.87
N VAL A 299 -18.12 -17.95 17.95
CA VAL A 299 -19.38 -17.69 17.24
C VAL A 299 -19.19 -17.70 15.73
N CYS A 300 -18.15 -17.02 15.21
CA CYS A 300 -17.85 -17.04 13.77
C CYS A 300 -17.50 -18.45 13.30
N LYS A 301 -16.65 -19.16 14.04
CA LYS A 301 -16.25 -20.53 13.72
C LYS A 301 -17.45 -21.49 13.72
N GLN A 302 -18.38 -21.36 14.66
CA GLN A 302 -19.51 -22.29 14.78
C GLN A 302 -20.64 -21.97 13.80
N LYS A 303 -20.92 -20.69 13.54
CA LYS A 303 -22.07 -20.28 12.73
C LYS A 303 -21.76 -20.10 11.24
N MET A 304 -20.52 -19.75 10.90
CA MET A 304 -20.13 -19.37 9.53
C MET A 304 -18.89 -20.14 9.03
N ASP A 305 -18.35 -21.07 9.82
CA ASP A 305 -17.00 -21.65 9.65
C ASP A 305 -15.86 -20.62 9.44
N ARG A 306 -16.10 -19.34 9.75
CA ARG A 306 -15.13 -18.24 9.58
C ARG A 306 -14.13 -18.23 10.73
N LYS A 307 -12.84 -18.36 10.42
CA LYS A 307 -11.76 -18.31 11.42
C LYS A 307 -11.19 -16.91 11.60
N VAL A 308 -11.65 -16.20 12.62
CA VAL A 308 -11.11 -14.90 13.02
C VAL A 308 -10.18 -15.06 14.22
N PHE A 309 -8.89 -14.75 14.05
CA PHE A 309 -7.84 -15.00 15.03
C PHE A 309 -7.45 -13.74 15.81
N TYR A 310 -7.20 -13.88 17.11
CA TYR A 310 -6.75 -12.80 17.99
C TYR A 310 -5.60 -13.26 18.88
N CYS A 311 -4.57 -12.41 19.02
CA CYS A 311 -3.43 -12.71 19.88
C CYS A 311 -3.75 -12.57 21.37
N SER A 312 -4.82 -11.88 21.74
CA SER A 312 -5.22 -11.64 23.14
C SER A 312 -6.70 -11.28 23.28
N ARG A 313 -7.24 -11.43 24.49
CA ARG A 313 -8.62 -11.02 24.82
C ARG A 313 -8.83 -9.51 24.73
N VAL A 314 -7.76 -8.74 24.94
CA VAL A 314 -7.76 -7.29 24.74
C VAL A 314 -8.00 -6.98 23.26
N CYS A 315 -7.21 -7.55 22.35
CA CYS A 315 -7.38 -7.36 20.91
C CYS A 315 -8.76 -7.80 20.41
N GLN A 316 -9.30 -8.91 20.93
CA GLN A 316 -10.65 -9.35 20.56
C GLN A 316 -11.73 -8.36 21.03
N LYS A 317 -11.65 -7.87 22.28
CA LYS A 317 -12.62 -6.91 22.82
C LYS A 317 -12.56 -5.56 22.12
N ASP A 318 -11.36 -5.13 21.75
CA ASP A 318 -11.12 -3.89 21.02
C ASP A 318 -11.74 -3.98 19.62
N ASP A 319 -11.37 -5.00 18.84
CA ASP A 319 -11.93 -5.22 17.51
C ASP A 319 -13.45 -5.43 17.51
N TRP A 320 -13.98 -6.06 18.57
CA TRP A 320 -15.42 -6.23 18.77
C TRP A 320 -16.17 -4.90 18.77
N LYS A 321 -15.65 -3.88 19.44
CA LYS A 321 -16.33 -2.58 19.56
C LYS A 321 -16.45 -1.87 18.21
N HIS A 322 -15.47 -2.08 17.34
CA HIS A 322 -15.31 -1.25 16.15
C HIS A 322 -15.73 -1.96 14.85
N ARG A 323 -15.47 -3.26 14.70
CA ARG A 323 -15.67 -3.97 13.42
C ARG A 323 -16.32 -5.32 13.57
N HIS A 324 -15.78 -6.16 14.46
CA HIS A 324 -16.16 -7.57 14.47
C HIS A 324 -17.63 -7.78 14.83
N LYS A 325 -18.24 -6.91 15.64
CA LYS A 325 -19.68 -6.97 15.97
C LYS A 325 -20.58 -6.89 14.73
N LEU A 326 -20.16 -6.17 13.68
CA LEU A 326 -20.94 -6.05 12.45
C LEU A 326 -21.08 -7.38 11.72
N ILE A 327 -20.02 -8.20 11.75
CA ILE A 327 -19.93 -9.46 11.01
C ILE A 327 -20.05 -10.71 11.90
N CYS A 328 -20.01 -10.60 13.22
CA CYS A 328 -19.93 -11.78 14.09
C CYS A 328 -21.16 -12.69 13.96
N GLY A 329 -20.95 -13.93 13.49
CA GLY A 329 -22.01 -14.93 13.31
C GLY A 329 -23.05 -14.55 12.26
N LYS A 330 -22.67 -13.70 11.29
CA LYS A 330 -23.51 -13.27 10.18
C LYS A 330 -22.80 -13.53 8.84
N PRO A 331 -23.57 -13.78 7.75
CA PRO A 331 -23.07 -13.70 6.39
C PRO A 331 -22.45 -12.32 6.13
N LEU A 332 -21.37 -12.30 5.36
CA LEU A 332 -20.83 -11.08 4.80
C LEU A 332 -21.73 -10.59 3.67
N THR A 333 -21.74 -9.28 3.51
CA THR A 333 -22.15 -8.58 2.29
C THR A 333 -20.93 -7.79 1.81
N VAL A 334 -20.94 -7.30 0.57
CA VAL A 334 -19.85 -6.45 0.05
C VAL A 334 -19.63 -5.24 0.97
N GLN A 335 -20.71 -4.55 1.35
CA GLN A 335 -20.63 -3.36 2.21
C GLN A 335 -20.04 -3.68 3.59
N ASN A 336 -20.43 -4.79 4.22
CA ASN A 336 -19.90 -5.17 5.54
C ASN A 336 -18.47 -5.73 5.44
N ALA A 337 -18.12 -6.39 4.33
CA ALA A 337 -16.76 -6.81 4.04
C ALA A 337 -15.83 -5.59 4.00
N GLU A 338 -16.21 -4.56 3.24
CA GLU A 338 -15.47 -3.30 3.10
C GLU A 338 -15.42 -2.50 4.41
N ALA A 339 -16.57 -2.28 5.05
CA ALA A 339 -16.67 -1.52 6.30
C ALA A 339 -15.88 -2.14 7.47
N THR A 340 -15.61 -3.45 7.40
CA THR A 340 -14.80 -4.15 8.43
C THR A 340 -13.40 -4.50 7.96
N ALA A 341 -13.01 -4.13 6.74
CA ALA A 341 -11.71 -4.43 6.18
C ALA A 341 -10.61 -3.70 6.98
N VAL A 342 -10.64 -2.37 7.06
CA VAL A 342 -9.58 -1.57 7.72
C VAL A 342 -9.92 -1.33 9.20
N PRO A 343 -8.98 -1.57 10.14
CA PRO A 343 -9.20 -1.21 11.54
C PRO A 343 -9.21 0.32 11.73
N PRO A 344 -9.91 0.85 12.76
CA PRO A 344 -9.90 2.28 13.04
C PRO A 344 -8.48 2.86 13.19
N PRO A 345 -8.26 4.14 12.86
CA PRO A 345 -6.95 4.81 12.97
C PRO A 345 -6.30 4.72 14.35
N ASP A 346 -7.08 4.55 15.41
CA ASP A 346 -6.59 4.48 16.80
C ASP A 346 -6.16 3.07 17.22
N THR A 347 -6.24 2.08 16.33
CA THR A 347 -5.87 0.71 16.70
C THR A 347 -4.35 0.53 16.83
N PRO A 348 -3.88 -0.33 17.75
CA PRO A 348 -2.47 -0.67 17.92
C PRO A 348 -1.80 -1.23 16.65
N TYR A 349 -2.58 -1.56 15.61
CA TYR A 349 -2.15 -1.84 14.25
C TYR A 349 -1.06 -0.88 13.77
N LEU A 350 -1.29 0.43 13.96
CA LEU A 350 -0.35 1.45 13.53
C LEU A 350 0.81 1.63 14.52
N ALA A 351 0.59 1.38 15.81
CA ALA A 351 1.62 1.52 16.83
C ALA A 351 2.78 0.51 16.67
N ALA A 352 2.49 -0.69 16.16
CA ALA A 352 3.52 -1.71 15.92
C ALA A 352 4.47 -1.34 14.77
N HIS A 353 4.02 -0.54 13.80
CA HIS A 353 4.87 0.03 12.74
C HIS A 353 5.47 1.39 13.11
N ARG A 354 4.86 2.12 14.06
CA ARG A 354 5.30 3.47 14.47
C ARG A 354 6.47 3.50 15.46
N GLY A 355 7.03 2.35 15.84
CA GLY A 355 7.98 2.32 16.95
C GLY A 355 7.32 2.71 18.28
N PRO A 356 8.08 2.71 19.39
CA PRO A 356 7.57 3.00 20.71
C PRO A 356 6.94 4.40 20.84
N ALA A 357 5.94 4.53 21.72
CA ALA A 357 5.10 5.71 21.87
C ALA A 357 5.90 6.99 22.24
N PRO A 358 5.70 8.11 21.50
CA PRO A 358 6.39 9.38 21.75
C PRO A 358 6.00 10.22 22.95
N THR A 359 6.96 11.05 23.37
CA THR A 359 6.76 12.43 23.84
C THR A 359 5.69 13.17 23.04
N GLU A 360 4.98 14.11 23.67
CA GLU A 360 3.87 14.94 23.10
C GLU A 360 3.78 14.92 21.56
N LYS A 361 2.87 14.07 21.04
CA LYS A 361 2.62 13.95 19.61
C LYS A 361 2.25 15.30 19.03
N ILE A 362 2.78 15.60 17.85
CA ILE A 362 2.35 16.76 17.06
C ILE A 362 0.89 16.50 16.65
N GLY A 363 -0.04 17.37 17.04
CA GLY A 363 -1.48 17.21 16.80
C GLY A 363 -1.85 17.13 15.31
N PRO A 364 -3.12 16.90 14.93
CA PRO A 364 -3.54 16.93 13.53
C PRO A 364 -3.46 18.36 12.94
N ALA A 365 -3.60 18.49 11.62
CA ALA A 365 -3.73 19.80 10.99
C ALA A 365 -5.07 20.47 11.38
N VAL A 366 -5.07 21.80 11.51
CA VAL A 366 -6.18 22.62 12.03
C VAL A 366 -6.47 23.77 11.08
N GLY A 367 -7.74 24.15 10.95
CA GLY A 367 -8.15 25.35 10.22
C GLY A 367 -8.01 25.25 8.71
N GLY A 368 -8.13 24.05 8.14
CA GLY A 368 -8.01 23.81 6.70
C GLY A 368 -6.56 23.80 6.18
N PHE A 369 -5.57 23.92 7.08
CA PHE A 369 -4.16 23.76 6.71
C PHE A 369 -3.91 22.36 6.15
N LYS A 370 -3.40 22.26 4.93
CA LYS A 370 -2.93 21.00 4.34
C LYS A 370 -1.42 20.89 4.56
N ARG A 371 -0.98 19.79 5.15
CA ARG A 371 0.44 19.50 5.32
C ARG A 371 1.05 19.13 3.98
N SER A 372 2.23 19.64 3.68
CA SER A 372 3.01 19.11 2.57
C SER A 372 3.45 17.67 2.88
N PRO A 373 3.74 16.86 1.85
CA PRO A 373 4.33 15.54 2.03
C PRO A 373 5.62 15.60 2.88
N ALA A 374 6.50 16.56 2.60
CA ALA A 374 7.74 16.76 3.36
C ALA A 374 7.50 17.05 4.85
N LEU A 375 6.50 17.89 5.18
CA LEU A 375 6.13 18.17 6.57
C LEU A 375 5.56 16.93 7.27
N SER A 376 4.75 16.15 6.56
CA SER A 376 4.19 14.92 7.11
C SER A 376 5.29 13.88 7.39
N PHE A 377 6.26 13.75 6.48
CA PHE A 377 7.45 12.92 6.70
C PHE A 377 8.28 13.38 7.92
N GLN A 378 8.50 14.69 8.08
CA GLN A 378 9.19 15.25 9.24
C GLN A 378 8.48 14.88 10.56
N ILE A 379 7.16 14.99 10.61
CA ILE A 379 6.35 14.60 11.78
C ILE A 379 6.54 13.11 12.08
N ASN A 380 6.49 12.26 11.05
CA ASN A 380 6.64 10.81 11.22
C ASN A 380 8.01 10.44 11.79
N ASN A 381 9.07 11.08 11.30
CA ASN A 381 10.42 10.82 11.80
C ASN A 381 10.60 11.28 13.24
N LEU A 382 9.99 12.41 13.63
CA LEU A 382 10.00 12.87 15.02
C LEU A 382 9.22 11.92 15.94
N ASP A 383 8.06 11.44 15.50
CA ASP A 383 7.30 10.43 16.23
C ASP A 383 8.10 9.13 16.37
N ALA A 384 8.63 8.59 15.28
CA ALA A 384 9.40 7.34 15.29
C ALA A 384 10.65 7.40 16.19
N ASN A 385 11.26 8.58 16.35
CA ASN A 385 12.49 8.76 17.13
C ASN A 385 12.29 9.50 18.46
N SER A 386 11.06 9.56 18.93
CA SER A 386 10.66 10.26 20.14
C SER A 386 11.35 9.81 21.43
N ILE A 387 11.76 8.53 21.53
CA ILE A 387 12.59 8.01 22.63
C ILE A 387 13.92 8.76 22.73
N ASN A 388 14.46 9.19 21.59
CA ASN A 388 15.77 9.83 21.52
C ASN A 388 15.71 11.33 21.87
N ASN A 389 14.55 11.84 22.32
CA ASN A 389 14.33 13.23 22.71
C ASN A 389 14.70 14.25 21.62
N ILE A 390 14.54 13.86 20.35
CA ILE A 390 14.84 14.68 19.17
C ILE A 390 13.73 15.72 18.99
N ASP A 391 14.12 16.96 18.72
CA ASP A 391 13.20 18.09 18.55
C ASP A 391 12.95 18.44 17.09
N TYR A 392 13.95 18.22 16.23
CA TYR A 392 13.87 18.45 14.78
C TYR A 392 14.82 17.52 14.02
N ILE A 393 14.52 17.23 12.76
CA ILE A 393 15.39 16.48 11.87
C ILE A 393 15.63 17.31 10.59
N PHE A 394 16.89 17.52 10.23
CA PHE A 394 17.24 18.01 8.90
C PHE A 394 17.57 16.82 8.01
N ILE A 395 17.22 16.90 6.75
CA ILE A 395 17.65 15.94 5.74
C ILE A 395 18.61 16.72 4.84
N ASN A 396 19.86 16.28 4.78
CA ASN A 396 20.83 16.96 3.92
C ASN A 396 20.63 16.54 2.45
N PRO A 397 21.28 17.20 1.46
CA PRO A 397 21.15 16.84 0.05
C PRO A 397 21.58 15.41 -0.31
N ALA A 398 22.32 14.73 0.58
CA ALA A 398 22.69 13.33 0.43
C ALA A 398 21.63 12.36 1.01
N GLY A 399 20.52 12.86 1.53
CA GLY A 399 19.47 12.06 2.18
C GLY A 399 19.84 11.58 3.59
N CYS A 400 20.93 12.07 4.18
CA CYS A 400 21.31 11.67 5.54
C CYS A 400 20.59 12.54 6.58
N PRO A 401 19.85 11.95 7.53
CA PRO A 401 19.18 12.69 8.58
C PRO A 401 20.21 13.24 9.59
N LYS A 402 20.06 14.51 9.94
CA LYS A 402 20.77 15.19 11.02
C LYS A 402 19.78 15.63 12.07
N THR A 403 19.89 15.08 13.25
CA THR A 403 18.97 15.36 14.35
C THR A 403 19.37 16.63 15.09
N VAL A 404 18.37 17.36 15.57
CA VAL A 404 18.50 18.53 16.44
C VAL A 404 17.86 18.20 17.77
N THR A 405 18.60 18.39 18.84
CA THR A 405 18.12 18.23 20.21
C THR A 405 18.42 19.51 20.97
N ILE A 406 17.38 20.16 21.49
CA ILE A 406 17.53 21.35 22.31
C ILE A 406 17.75 20.90 23.75
N HIS A 407 18.90 21.26 24.31
CA HIS A 407 19.29 20.80 25.63
C HIS A 407 18.68 21.65 26.76
N HIS A 408 18.48 22.94 26.54
CA HIS A 408 17.92 23.82 27.55
C HIS A 408 16.40 23.64 27.68
N PRO A 409 15.86 23.26 28.86
CA PRO A 409 14.45 22.87 29.01
C PRO A 409 13.44 23.94 28.58
N LEU A 410 13.71 25.21 28.90
CA LEU A 410 12.82 26.32 28.54
C LEU A 410 12.82 26.57 27.03
N GLU A 411 14.00 26.56 26.41
CA GLU A 411 14.13 26.75 24.95
C GLU A 411 13.49 25.59 24.21
N LYS A 412 13.66 24.37 24.69
CA LYS A 412 13.00 23.16 24.18
C LYS A 412 11.48 23.29 24.23
N SER A 413 10.93 23.76 25.35
CA SER A 413 9.48 23.98 25.49
C SER A 413 8.97 24.99 24.46
N ILE A 414 9.64 26.15 24.36
CA ILE A 414 9.28 27.22 23.42
C ILE A 414 9.39 26.74 21.97
N PHE A 415 10.47 26.02 21.64
CA PHE A 415 10.68 25.46 20.32
C PHE A 415 9.58 24.47 19.94
N ARG A 416 9.22 23.54 20.84
CA ARG A 416 8.17 22.56 20.60
C ARG A 416 6.81 23.24 20.44
N GLU A 417 6.53 24.30 21.17
CA GLU A 417 5.32 25.11 20.99
C GLU A 417 5.25 25.71 19.58
N PHE A 418 6.30 26.39 19.13
CA PHE A 418 6.35 26.95 17.77
C PHE A 418 6.33 25.87 16.70
N ARG A 419 7.09 24.78 16.86
CA ARG A 419 7.08 23.63 15.95
C ARG A 419 5.67 23.07 15.83
N ASN A 420 5.02 22.77 16.95
CA ASN A 420 3.69 22.19 16.96
C ASN A 420 2.68 23.16 16.32
N LYS A 421 2.75 24.46 16.62
CA LYS A 421 1.89 25.48 16.00
C LYS A 421 2.12 25.56 14.48
N ALA A 422 3.37 25.63 14.03
CA ALA A 422 3.72 25.63 12.62
C ALA A 422 3.20 24.38 11.90
N PHE A 423 3.39 23.20 12.51
CA PHE A 423 3.05 21.91 11.91
C PHE A 423 1.56 21.59 11.93
N THR A 424 0.80 22.20 12.83
CA THR A 424 -0.66 22.00 12.95
C THR A 424 -1.46 23.07 12.22
N THR A 425 -0.99 24.32 12.17
CA THR A 425 -1.79 25.44 11.65
C THR A 425 -1.20 26.12 10.42
N GLY A 426 0.06 25.84 10.07
CA GLY A 426 0.78 26.60 9.05
C GLY A 426 1.00 28.06 9.43
N ASP A 427 1.00 28.40 10.73
CA ASP A 427 1.19 29.76 11.22
C ASP A 427 2.56 30.31 10.79
N ALA A 428 2.55 31.36 9.95
CA ALA A 428 3.75 31.94 9.37
C ALA A 428 4.73 32.50 10.41
N ASN A 429 4.22 33.03 11.54
CA ASN A 429 5.08 33.53 12.61
C ASN A 429 5.76 32.37 13.35
N ALA A 430 5.03 31.27 13.56
CA ALA A 430 5.58 30.06 14.15
C ALA A 430 6.64 29.41 13.24
N ILE A 431 6.42 29.39 11.92
CA ILE A 431 7.40 28.93 10.93
C ILE A 431 8.66 29.80 10.98
N ALA A 432 8.50 31.13 10.99
CA ALA A 432 9.63 32.06 11.08
C ALA A 432 10.41 31.89 12.39
N ALA A 433 9.72 31.76 13.53
CA ALA A 433 10.33 31.52 14.83
C ALA A 433 11.08 30.17 14.88
N LEU A 434 10.46 29.11 14.37
CA LEU A 434 11.08 27.79 14.25
C LEU A 434 12.37 27.87 13.43
N GLY A 435 12.32 28.59 12.32
CA GLY A 435 13.48 28.89 11.52
C GLY A 435 14.60 29.57 12.32
N GLN A 436 14.28 30.63 13.06
CA GLN A 436 15.29 31.36 13.84
C GLN A 436 15.98 30.48 14.90
N PHE A 437 15.26 29.54 15.51
CA PHE A 437 15.87 28.53 16.40
C PHE A 437 16.84 27.65 15.64
N LEU A 438 16.37 27.06 14.53
CA LEU A 438 17.13 26.14 13.69
C LEU A 438 18.39 26.76 13.07
N ALA A 439 18.41 28.07 12.87
CA ALA A 439 19.57 28.80 12.37
C ALA A 439 20.63 29.09 13.45
N LYS A 440 20.27 29.03 14.74
CA LYS A 440 21.19 29.29 15.87
C LYS A 440 21.89 28.04 16.38
N GLU A 441 21.30 26.86 16.17
CA GLU A 441 21.86 25.60 16.68
C GLU A 441 23.20 25.25 16.00
N PRO A 442 24.22 24.80 16.77
CA PRO A 442 25.49 24.33 16.21
C PRO A 442 25.24 23.21 15.21
N GLY A 443 25.57 23.45 13.94
CA GLY A 443 25.28 22.51 12.85
C GLY A 443 23.90 22.66 12.19
N GLY A 444 23.15 23.74 12.42
CA GLY A 444 22.04 24.15 11.56
C GLY A 444 22.49 24.35 10.09
N PRO A 445 21.57 24.52 9.13
CA PRO A 445 21.88 24.56 7.70
C PRO A 445 22.93 25.61 7.33
N VAL A 446 23.00 26.72 8.08
CA VAL A 446 24.01 27.78 7.91
C VAL A 446 25.44 27.31 8.24
N GLN A 447 25.61 26.31 9.10
CA GLN A 447 26.91 25.74 9.46
C GLN A 447 27.17 24.37 8.80
N ALA A 448 26.14 23.61 8.44
CA ALA A 448 26.28 22.30 7.79
C ALA A 448 26.71 22.40 6.31
N VAL A 449 26.46 23.53 5.66
CA VAL A 449 26.89 23.79 4.28
C VAL A 449 28.22 24.55 4.33
N GLY A 450 29.31 23.81 4.46
CA GLY A 450 30.63 24.33 4.11
C GLY A 450 30.62 24.71 2.63
N SER A 451 30.55 26.02 2.34
CA SER A 451 30.42 26.67 1.03
C SER A 451 28.99 26.81 0.47
N GLY A 452 28.35 27.97 0.68
CA GLY A 452 27.44 28.52 -0.34
C GLY A 452 26.15 29.21 0.12
N MET A 453 25.50 28.78 1.20
CA MET A 453 24.19 29.37 1.57
C MET A 453 24.35 30.42 2.67
N THR A 454 24.32 31.69 2.28
CA THR A 454 24.39 32.82 3.22
C THR A 454 23.12 32.89 4.09
N ARG A 455 23.23 33.54 5.25
CA ARG A 455 22.06 33.86 6.11
C ARG A 455 20.95 34.56 5.33
N GLU A 456 21.30 35.41 4.37
CA GLU A 456 20.35 36.04 3.43
C GLU A 456 19.71 35.04 2.48
N ALA A 457 20.48 34.12 1.87
CA ALA A 457 19.92 33.10 0.99
C ALA A 457 18.90 32.20 1.71
N TRP A 458 19.15 31.91 2.99
CA TRP A 458 18.24 31.10 3.80
C TRP A 458 17.00 31.89 4.26
N THR A 459 17.16 33.17 4.63
CA THR A 459 16.03 34.07 4.92
C THR A 459 15.15 34.24 3.69
N ASN A 460 15.75 34.35 2.50
CA ASN A 460 15.05 34.42 1.22
C ASN A 460 14.36 33.10 0.83
N TRP A 461 14.86 31.95 1.29
CA TRP A 461 14.19 30.66 1.12
C TRP A 461 12.95 30.57 2.01
N ILE A 462 13.06 30.92 3.29
CA ILE A 462 11.90 31.00 4.21
C ILE A 462 10.84 31.96 3.67
N GLU A 463 11.26 33.12 3.18
CA GLU A 463 10.31 34.09 2.64
C GLU A 463 9.65 33.61 1.33
N ARG A 464 10.36 32.81 0.52
CA ARG A 464 9.77 32.13 -0.65
C ARG A 464 8.73 31.09 -0.26
N GLU A 465 9.03 30.23 0.71
CA GLU A 465 8.09 29.24 1.24
C GLU A 465 6.86 29.92 1.87
N ARG A 466 7.08 31.02 2.61
CA ARG A 466 6.01 31.84 3.18
C ARG A 466 5.11 32.43 2.09
N LEU A 467 5.69 32.91 0.99
CA LEU A 467 4.93 33.47 -0.14
C LEU A 467 4.13 32.39 -0.87
N GLN A 468 4.70 31.18 -1.10
CA GLN A 468 3.95 30.06 -1.69
C GLN A 468 2.75 29.64 -0.83
N VAL A 469 2.88 29.63 0.50
CA VAL A 469 1.77 29.34 1.42
C VAL A 469 0.69 30.42 1.38
N LEU A 470 1.08 31.69 1.16
CA LEU A 470 0.13 32.79 1.01
C LEU A 470 -0.59 32.77 -0.34
N GLU A 471 0.06 32.31 -1.42
CA GLU A 471 -0.55 32.16 -2.75
C GLU A 471 -1.54 30.99 -2.83
N GLN A 472 -1.46 30.03 -1.91
CA GLN A 472 -2.41 28.90 -1.81
C GLN A 472 -3.66 29.21 -0.97
N LYS A 473 -3.75 30.40 -0.35
CA LYS A 473 -4.93 30.91 0.35
C LYS A 473 -5.67 31.92 -0.51
#